data_AF-A0A5C9CK31-F1
#
_entry.id   AF-A0A5C9CK31-F1
#
_cell.length_a   1.000
_cell.length_b   1.000
_cell.length_c   1.000
_cell.angle_alpha   90.00
_cell.angle_beta   90.00
_cell.angle_gamma   90.00
#
_symmetry.space_group_name_H-M   'P 1'
#
loop_
_entity.id
_entity.type
_entity.pdbx_description
1 polymer ?
#
loop_
_entity_poly.entity_id
_entity_poly.type
_entity_poly.pdbx_seq_one_letter_code
_entity_poly.pdbx_strand_id
1 'polypeptide(L)' 'MLLAAQNLLWYLLPLALAVSLVYSASRFELPERILHRATRLFLQIMLFMGTIFAILFVLSDGL' A
#
# COMPACT_ATOMS: atom_id res chain seq x y z
N MET A 1 15.15 -24.06 -3.06
CA MET A 1 15.18 -22.59 -2.90
C MET A 1 14.75 -21.83 -4.17
N LEU A 2 13.92 -22.43 -5.04
CA LEU A 2 13.50 -21.81 -6.32
C LEU A 2 12.07 -21.21 -6.28
N LEU A 3 11.35 -21.35 -5.16
CA LEU A 3 10.07 -20.66 -4.92
C LEU A 3 10.24 -19.27 -4.30
N ALA A 4 11.46 -18.84 -3.97
CA ALA A 4 11.72 -17.58 -3.28
C ALA A 4 11.55 -16.35 -4.19
N ALA A 5 11.51 -16.54 -5.51
CA ALA A 5 11.14 -15.51 -6.47
C ALA A 5 9.61 -15.46 -6.69
N GLN A 6 8.81 -15.70 -5.64
CA GLN A 6 7.40 -15.32 -5.70
C GLN A 6 7.32 -13.80 -5.85
N ASN A 7 6.47 -13.34 -6.77
CA ASN A 7 6.28 -11.94 -7.10
C ASN A 7 5.74 -11.17 -5.87
N LEU A 8 6.64 -10.75 -4.98
CA LEU A 8 6.35 -10.07 -3.70
C LEU A 8 5.46 -8.84 -3.89
N LEU A 9 5.54 -8.19 -5.04
CA LEU A 9 4.70 -7.07 -5.43
C LEU A 9 3.21 -7.41 -5.39
N TRP A 10 2.83 -8.66 -5.65
CA TRP A 10 1.44 -9.10 -5.57
C TRP A 10 0.88 -9.04 -4.14
N TYR A 11 1.71 -9.30 -3.13
CA TYR A 11 1.31 -9.23 -1.73
C TYR A 11 1.28 -7.81 -1.17
N LEU A 12 1.82 -6.83 -1.90
CA LEU A 12 1.91 -5.44 -1.46
C LEU A 12 0.52 -4.80 -1.34
N LEU A 13 -0.38 -5.10 -2.27
CA LEU A 13 -1.78 -4.67 -2.29
C LEU A 13 -2.59 -5.19 -1.08
N PRO A 14 -2.71 -6.51 -0.86
CA PRO A 14 -3.47 -7.04 0.28
C PRO A 14 -2.84 -6.65 1.62
N LEU A 15 -1.50 -6.55 1.68
CA LEU A 15 -0.81 -6.12 2.90
C LEU A 15 -1.12 -4.66 3.26
N ALA A 16 -1.00 -3.74 2.31
CA ALA A 16 -1.29 -2.32 2.53
C ALA A 16 -2.76 -2.11 2.92
N LEU A 17 -3.68 -2.88 2.31
CA LEU A 17 -5.10 -2.86 2.66
C LEU A 17 -5.32 -3.36 4.09
N ALA A 18 -4.75 -4.50 4.47
CA ALA A 18 -4.88 -5.07 5.81
C ALA A 18 -4.33 -4.13 6.88
N VAL A 19 -3.12 -3.58 6.70
CA VAL A 19 -2.51 -2.63 7.64
C VAL A 19 -3.37 -1.37 7.81
N SER A 20 -3.87 -0.81 6.70
CA SER A 20 -4.70 0.39 6.74
C SER A 20 -6.04 0.18 7.46
N LEU A 21 -6.63 -1.00 7.25
CA LEU A 21 -7.88 -1.40 7.88
C LEU A 21 -7.67 -1.66 9.38
N VAL A 22 -6.66 -2.45 9.76
CA VAL A 22 -6.34 -2.77 11.16
C VAL A 22 -6.06 -1.50 11.95
N TYR A 23 -5.22 -0.61 11.42
CA TYR A 23 -4.91 0.66 12.08
C TYR A 23 -6.17 1.51 12.29
N SER A 24 -7.04 1.60 11.29
CA SER A 24 -8.27 2.41 11.38
C SER A 24 -9.28 1.76 12.33
N ALA A 25 -9.40 0.43 12.33
CA ALA A 25 -10.28 -0.32 13.22
C ALA A 25 -9.83 -0.25 14.69
N SER A 26 -8.53 -0.20 14.96
CA SER A 26 -8.03 0.00 16.32
C SER A 26 -8.29 1.40 16.86
N ARG A 27 -8.48 2.40 15.98
CA ARG A 27 -8.62 3.81 16.38
C ARG A 27 -10.05 4.32 16.39
N PHE A 28 -10.92 3.79 15.55
CA PHE A 28 -12.29 4.27 15.37
C PHE A 28 -13.29 3.15 15.64
N GLU A 29 -14.38 3.48 16.33
CA GLU A 29 -15.43 2.51 16.69
C GLU A 29 -16.54 2.44 15.63
N LEU A 30 -16.71 3.52 14.85
CA LEU A 30 -17.76 3.64 13.83
C LEU A 30 -17.30 3.00 12.51
N PRO A 31 -18.02 1.99 11.97
CA PRO A 31 -17.63 1.28 10.75
C PRO A 31 -17.40 2.19 9.54
N GLU A 32 -18.26 3.19 9.35
CA GLU A 32 -18.16 4.17 8.27
C GLU A 32 -16.85 4.96 8.36
N ARG A 33 -16.45 5.36 9.58
CA ARG A 33 -15.21 6.10 9.81
C ARG A 33 -13.99 5.23 9.62
N ILE A 34 -14.07 3.95 10.03
CA ILE A 34 -13.01 2.96 9.82
C ILE A 34 -12.73 2.85 8.32
N LEU A 35 -13.76 2.60 7.51
CA LEU A 35 -13.58 2.35 6.08
C LEU A 35 -13.05 3.59 5.36
N HIS A 36 -13.63 4.76 5.62
CA HIS A 36 -13.19 6.01 4.99
C HIS A 36 -11.72 6.36 5.35
N ARG A 37 -11.32 6.17 6.61
CA ARG A 37 -9.94 6.40 7.05
C ARG A 37 -8.97 5.35 6.50
N ALA A 38 -9.38 4.09 6.49
CA ALA A 38 -8.59 2.99 5.94
C ALA A 38 -8.33 3.19 4.45
N THR A 39 -9.36 3.53 3.67
CA THR A 39 -9.21 3.81 2.23
C THR A 39 -8.31 5.02 1.99
N ARG A 40 -8.46 6.10 2.76
CA ARG A 40 -7.59 7.27 2.63
C ARG A 40 -6.13 6.93 2.93
N LEU A 41 -5.87 6.17 3.99
CA LEU A 41 -4.51 5.74 4.37
C LEU A 41 -3.91 4.80 3.31
N PHE A 42 -4.70 3.83 2.83
CA PHE A 42 -4.30 2.93 1.76
C PHE A 42 -3.90 3.69 0.49
N LEU A 43 -4.72 4.65 0.06
CA LEU A 43 -4.44 5.49 -1.10
C LEU A 43 -3.18 6.35 -0.89
N GLN A 44 -2.96 6.88 0.32
CA GLN A 44 -1.74 7.64 0.64
C GLN A 44 -0.48 6.77 0.52
N ILE A 45 -0.51 5.55 1.05
CA ILE A 45 0.60 4.59 0.94
C ILE A 45 0.88 4.25 -0.54
N MET A 46 -0.17 3.89 -1.28
CA MET A 46 -0.04 3.52 -2.70
C MET A 46 0.44 4.68 -3.56
N LEU A 47 -0.05 5.90 -3.33
CA LEU A 47 0.37 7.08 -4.07
C LEU A 47 1.83 7.42 -3.78
N PHE A 48 2.23 7.39 -2.50
CA PHE A 48 3.61 7.70 -2.12
C PHE A 48 4.60 6.66 -2.69
N MET A 49 4.31 5.37 -2.52
CA MET A 49 5.12 4.29 -3.08
C MET A 49 5.15 4.31 -4.61
N GLY A 50 3.99 4.54 -5.24
CA GLY A 50 3.88 4.66 -6.70
C GLY A 50 4.63 5.87 -7.26
N THR A 51 4.63 6.99 -6.53
CA THR A 51 5.39 8.20 -6.91
C THR A 51 6.89 7.94 -6.84
N ILE A 52 7.38 7.34 -5.76
CA ILE A 52 8.80 6.96 -5.64
C ILE A 52 9.17 5.99 -6.75
N PHE A 53 8.33 4.97 -6.99
CA PHE A 53 8.57 4.01 -8.08
C PHE A 53 8.61 4.71 -9.44
N ALA A 54 7.70 5.63 -9.73
CA ALA A 54 7.69 6.39 -10.97
C ALA A 54 8.95 7.26 -11.12
N ILE A 55 9.40 7.92 -10.05
CA ILE A 55 10.65 8.70 -10.05
C ILE A 55 11.85 7.79 -10.34
N LEU A 56 11.95 6.66 -9.65
CA LEU A 56 13.03 5.69 -9.85
C LEU A 56 12.99 5.08 -11.25
N PHE A 57 11.79 4.82 -11.78
CA PHE A 57 11.59 4.29 -13.13
C PHE A 57 12.08 5.29 -14.18
N VAL A 58 11.65 6.55 -14.09
CA VAL A 58 12.11 7.62 -14.99
C VAL A 58 13.62 7.83 -14.89
N LEU A 59 14.18 7.80 -13.67
CA LEU A 59 15.62 7.91 -13.45
C LEU A 59 16.38 6.70 -14.04
N SER A 60 15.80 5.50 -13.93
CA SER A 60 16.38 4.27 -14.46
C SER A 60 16.30 4.17 -15.98
N ASP A 61 15.26 4.72 -16.61
CA ASP A 61 15.05 4.69 -18.08
C ASP A 61 15.87 5.78 -18.82
N GLY A 62 16.59 6.64 -18.11
CA GLY A 62 17.58 7.53 -18.71
C GLY A 62 17.26 9.02 -18.58
N LEU A 63 17.43 9.54 -17.37
CA LEU A 63 18.43 10.60 -17.20
C LEU A 63 19.82 9.94 -17.22
#